data_AF-A0A962E8L4-F1
#
_entry.id   AF-A0A962E8L4-F1
#
_cell.length_a   1.000
_cell.length_b   1.000
_cell.length_c   1.000
_cell.angle_alpha   90.00
_cell.angle_beta   90.00
_cell.angle_gamma   90.00
#
_symmetry.space_group_name_H-M   'P 1'
#
loop_
_entity.id
_entity.type
_entity.pdbx_description
1 polymer ?
#
loop_
_entity_poly.entity_id
_entity_poly.type
_entity_poly.pdbx_seq_one_letter_code
_entity_poly.pdbx_strand_id
1 'polypeptide(L)'
;MYADVDSPVLPPRAASQRAPSALLLAMEARAVFEWSAYFMSWPMLRKAPTGDGHPVLVLPGLIANDSTTWPVRRLLEQLGYATYPWAQGFNVGPKDHIVQNLVDTVNRLKKEHKKRVSLIGWSLGGSMARALANRMPDEIRSVITLGSPHGGDPRHTNAWRVFELVSGLKADDPALHAELTAPPKVPMTSILSKTDGVVAWQMSLTPEHPLYENIEVSATHLGMGANPAVLWAIADRLSQEEGNWRRFDRNGWRGVIYRDPHERRLADLIAP
;
A
#
# COMPACT_ATOMS: atom_id res chain seq x y z
N MET A 1 1.84 23.25 13.28
CA MET A 1 3.22 23.76 13.28
C MET A 1 4.09 22.60 13.74
N TYR A 2 4.55 21.76 12.82
CA TYR A 2 5.35 20.58 13.18
C TYR A 2 6.81 20.97 13.15
N ALA A 3 7.47 20.87 14.31
CA ALA A 3 8.89 21.13 14.50
C ALA A 3 9.74 20.08 13.76
N ASP A 4 10.97 20.48 13.41
CA ASP A 4 12.03 19.60 12.88
C ASP A 4 12.13 18.31 13.71
N VAL A 5 11.91 17.17 13.05
CA VAL A 5 12.10 15.84 13.63
C VAL A 5 13.19 15.14 12.84
N ASP A 6 14.18 14.65 13.58
CA ASP A 6 15.40 14.02 13.12
C ASP A 6 15.22 12.99 11.99
N SER A 7 16.26 12.90 11.17
CA SER A 7 16.35 11.99 10.02
C SER A 7 16.04 10.53 10.39
N PRO A 8 15.33 9.77 9.54
CA PRO A 8 14.97 8.39 9.82
C PRO A 8 16.21 7.50 9.97
N VAL A 9 16.29 6.76 11.07
CA VAL A 9 17.34 5.76 11.31
C VAL A 9 17.07 4.56 10.40
N LEU A 10 17.98 4.31 9.45
CA LEU A 10 17.92 3.13 8.59
C LEU A 10 18.14 1.85 9.44
N PRO A 11 17.34 0.79 9.21
CA PRO A 11 17.53 -0.47 9.92
C PRO A 11 18.88 -1.13 9.59
N PRO A 12 19.40 -2.01 10.47
CA PRO A 12 20.68 -2.68 10.28
C PRO A 12 20.72 -3.54 9.00
N ARG A 13 21.92 -3.69 8.44
CA ARG A 13 22.24 -4.24 7.12
C ARG A 13 21.66 -5.66 6.87
N ALA A 14 20.81 -5.74 5.83
CA ALA A 14 20.53 -6.85 4.91
C ALA A 14 20.10 -8.23 5.47
N ALA A 15 18.78 -8.41 5.67
CA ALA A 15 18.16 -9.65 5.22
C ALA A 15 18.27 -9.68 3.68
N SER A 16 18.62 -10.82 3.09
CA SER A 16 18.75 -11.01 1.64
C SER A 16 17.55 -10.40 0.89
N GLN A 17 17.70 -9.18 0.39
CA GLN A 17 16.77 -8.56 -0.55
C GLN A 17 16.99 -9.31 -1.85
N ARG A 18 16.26 -10.39 -2.10
CA ARG A 18 16.27 -11.10 -3.38
C ARG A 18 14.83 -11.17 -3.83
N ALA A 19 14.61 -11.20 -5.14
CA ALA A 19 13.26 -11.41 -5.67
C ALA A 19 12.65 -12.67 -5.04
N PRO A 20 11.33 -12.68 -4.75
CA PRO A 20 10.67 -13.85 -4.17
C PRO A 20 10.92 -15.11 -5.00
N SER A 21 11.02 -16.25 -4.33
CA SER A 21 11.30 -17.53 -4.98
C SER A 21 10.24 -17.90 -6.03
N ALA A 22 10.61 -18.73 -7.01
CA ALA A 22 9.66 -19.24 -7.99
C ALA A 22 8.46 -19.97 -7.37
N LEU A 23 8.67 -20.62 -6.20
CA LEU A 23 7.59 -21.25 -5.43
C LEU A 23 6.61 -20.20 -4.89
N LEU A 24 7.10 -19.11 -4.30
CA LEU A 24 6.25 -18.02 -3.81
C LEU A 24 5.49 -17.36 -4.96
N LEU A 25 6.14 -17.14 -6.10
CA LEU A 25 5.48 -16.63 -7.30
C LEU A 25 4.38 -17.59 -7.79
N ALA A 26 4.62 -18.91 -7.82
CA ALA A 26 3.60 -19.89 -8.18
C ALA A 26 2.43 -19.92 -7.18
N MET A 27 2.71 -19.67 -5.89
CA MET A 27 1.70 -19.60 -4.84
C MET A 27 0.73 -18.40 -4.98
N GLU A 28 1.02 -17.43 -5.85
CA GLU A 28 0.08 -16.37 -6.24
C GLU A 28 -1.20 -16.92 -6.88
N ALA A 29 -1.18 -18.15 -7.42
CA ALA A 29 -2.39 -18.82 -7.92
C ALA A 29 -3.48 -18.97 -6.83
N ARG A 30 -3.11 -18.93 -5.54
CA ARG A 30 -4.06 -18.94 -4.42
C ARG A 30 -4.90 -17.67 -4.33
N ALA A 31 -4.54 -16.59 -5.03
CA ALA A 31 -5.31 -15.35 -5.07
C ALA A 31 -6.79 -15.62 -5.38
N VAL A 32 -7.12 -16.61 -6.23
CA VAL A 32 -8.51 -17.01 -6.54
C VAL A 32 -9.33 -17.29 -5.27
N PHE A 33 -8.72 -17.92 -4.26
CA PHE A 33 -9.38 -18.19 -2.99
C PHE A 33 -9.57 -16.91 -2.15
N GLU A 34 -8.64 -15.96 -2.21
CA GLU A 34 -8.76 -14.67 -1.52
C GLU A 34 -9.89 -13.82 -2.13
N TRP A 35 -9.99 -13.84 -3.46
CA TRP A 35 -11.11 -13.22 -4.19
C TRP A 35 -12.45 -13.87 -3.86
N SER A 36 -12.48 -15.18 -3.61
CA SER A 36 -13.68 -15.88 -3.13
C SER A 36 -14.00 -15.54 -1.66
N ALA A 37 -12.97 -15.44 -0.81
CA ALA A 37 -13.10 -15.10 0.60
C ALA A 37 -13.66 -13.69 0.82
N TYR A 38 -13.37 -12.74 -0.07
CA TYR A 38 -14.02 -11.43 -0.10
C TYR A 38 -15.55 -11.54 -0.02
N PHE A 39 -16.16 -12.31 -0.91
CA PHE A 39 -17.62 -12.45 -0.95
C PHE A 39 -18.17 -13.14 0.30
N MET A 40 -17.48 -14.17 0.80
CA MET A 40 -17.91 -14.90 2.01
C MET A 40 -17.80 -14.04 3.28
N SER A 41 -16.79 -13.18 3.36
CA SER A 41 -16.54 -12.31 4.51
C SER A 41 -17.32 -11.00 4.46
N TRP A 42 -18.09 -10.74 3.40
CA TRP A 42 -18.79 -9.47 3.21
C TRP A 42 -19.67 -9.03 4.38
N PRO A 43 -20.49 -9.91 5.02
CA PRO A 43 -21.28 -9.50 6.19
C PRO A 43 -20.44 -9.05 7.39
N MET A 44 -19.23 -9.60 7.54
CA MET A 44 -18.26 -9.19 8.55
C MET A 44 -17.63 -7.85 8.15
N LEU A 45 -17.14 -7.72 6.91
CA LEU A 45 -16.49 -6.51 6.42
C LEU A 45 -17.38 -5.26 6.52
N ARG A 46 -18.70 -5.42 6.35
CA ARG A 46 -19.66 -4.31 6.53
C ARG A 46 -19.79 -3.79 7.96
N LYS A 47 -19.23 -4.52 8.94
CA LYS A 47 -19.14 -4.09 10.34
C LYS A 47 -17.79 -3.43 10.67
N ALA A 48 -16.91 -3.28 9.69
CA ALA A 48 -15.66 -2.56 9.88
C ALA A 48 -15.93 -1.09 10.22
N PRO A 49 -14.94 -0.37 10.81
CA PRO A 49 -15.09 1.04 11.15
C PRO A 49 -15.54 1.88 9.95
N THR A 50 -16.49 2.79 10.18
CA THR A 50 -17.05 3.67 9.16
C THR A 50 -16.23 4.95 8.99
N GLY A 51 -16.31 5.53 7.80
CA GLY A 51 -15.64 6.79 7.46
C GLY A 51 -16.42 8.04 7.82
N ASP A 52 -15.72 9.17 7.81
CA ASP A 52 -16.27 10.52 7.98
C ASP A 52 -16.67 11.18 6.63
N GLY A 53 -16.69 10.43 5.53
CA GLY A 53 -16.96 10.94 4.18
C GLY A 53 -15.77 11.57 3.45
N HIS A 54 -14.55 11.55 4.00
CA HIS A 54 -13.39 12.12 3.29
C HIS A 54 -13.06 11.37 1.98
N PRO A 55 -12.43 12.05 1.00
CA PRO A 55 -12.07 11.45 -0.26
C PRO A 55 -10.93 10.45 -0.13
N VAL A 56 -11.08 9.28 -0.76
CA VAL A 56 -10.04 8.23 -0.83
C VAL A 56 -9.73 7.92 -2.29
N LEU A 57 -8.48 8.12 -2.72
CA LEU A 57 -8.02 7.79 -4.08
C LEU A 57 -7.26 6.46 -4.07
N VAL A 58 -7.66 5.51 -4.93
CA VAL A 58 -7.09 4.16 -4.96
C VAL A 58 -6.28 3.93 -6.25
N LEU A 59 -4.98 3.67 -6.11
CA LEU A 59 -4.01 3.51 -7.19
C LEU A 59 -3.68 2.01 -7.41
N PRO A 60 -3.95 1.46 -8.61
CA PRO A 60 -3.67 0.06 -8.92
C PRO A 60 -2.17 -0.21 -9.11
N GLY A 61 -1.79 -1.49 -9.08
CA GLY A 61 -0.43 -1.94 -9.38
C GLY A 61 -0.06 -1.79 -10.87
N LEU A 62 1.22 -2.02 -11.17
CA LEU A 62 1.72 -2.04 -12.55
C LEU A 62 0.88 -2.99 -13.42
N ILE A 63 0.60 -2.61 -14.67
CA ILE A 63 -0.26 -3.31 -15.64
C ILE A 63 -1.69 -3.64 -15.16
N ALA A 64 -2.09 -3.13 -14.00
CA ALA A 64 -3.44 -3.26 -13.47
C ALA A 64 -4.24 -1.98 -13.71
N ASN A 65 -5.55 -2.07 -13.50
CA ASN A 65 -6.49 -0.95 -13.64
C ASN A 65 -7.53 -0.98 -12.51
N ASP A 66 -8.53 -0.11 -12.60
CA ASP A 66 -9.57 0.05 -11.58
C ASP A 66 -10.35 -1.22 -11.24
N SER A 67 -10.43 -2.22 -12.14
CA SER A 67 -11.11 -3.49 -11.85
C SER A 67 -10.42 -4.26 -10.73
N THR A 68 -9.09 -4.20 -10.65
CA THR A 68 -8.31 -4.93 -9.64
C THR A 68 -8.51 -4.37 -8.23
N THR A 69 -8.73 -3.06 -8.12
CA THR A 69 -8.96 -2.37 -6.85
C THR A 69 -10.44 -2.23 -6.50
N TRP A 70 -11.34 -2.79 -7.32
CA TRP A 70 -12.78 -2.71 -7.10
C TRP A 70 -13.23 -3.20 -5.71
N PRO A 71 -12.73 -4.33 -5.16
CA PRO A 71 -13.16 -4.79 -3.84
C PRO A 71 -12.88 -3.78 -2.72
N VAL A 72 -11.70 -3.15 -2.74
CA VAL A 72 -11.31 -2.07 -1.83
C VAL A 72 -12.30 -0.91 -1.97
N ARG A 73 -12.50 -0.43 -3.20
CA ARG A 73 -13.37 0.74 -3.45
C ARG A 73 -14.81 0.48 -3.03
N ARG A 74 -15.33 -0.70 -3.36
CA ARG A 74 -16.69 -1.10 -3.05
C ARG A 74 -16.95 -1.18 -1.55
N LEU A 75 -15.98 -1.70 -0.78
CA LEU A 75 -16.09 -1.71 0.68
C LEU A 75 -16.12 -0.28 1.25
N LEU A 76 -15.18 0.56 0.81
CA LEU A 76 -15.05 1.93 1.35
C LEU A 76 -16.27 2.80 1.03
N GLU A 77 -16.85 2.67 -0.17
CA GLU A 77 -18.13 3.31 -0.50
C GLU A 77 -19.24 2.88 0.47
N GLN A 78 -19.31 1.60 0.85
CA GLN A 78 -20.30 1.11 1.80
C GLN A 78 -20.04 1.56 3.24
N LEU A 79 -18.79 1.78 3.60
CA LEU A 79 -18.38 2.30 4.90
C LEU A 79 -18.51 3.83 5.01
N GLY A 80 -18.97 4.50 3.95
CA GLY A 80 -19.28 5.93 3.95
C GLY A 80 -18.12 6.82 3.50
N TYR A 81 -17.11 6.31 2.79
CA TYR A 81 -16.04 7.12 2.19
C TYR A 81 -16.40 7.58 0.77
N ALA A 82 -15.97 8.79 0.41
CA ALA A 82 -16.03 9.27 -0.98
C ALA A 82 -14.88 8.64 -1.77
N THR A 83 -15.10 7.46 -2.35
CA THR A 83 -14.00 6.68 -2.93
C THR A 83 -13.86 6.92 -4.43
N TYR A 84 -12.62 7.12 -4.88
CA TYR A 84 -12.27 7.45 -6.25
C TYR A 84 -11.32 6.42 -6.86
N PRO A 85 -11.61 5.97 -8.10
CA PRO A 85 -10.70 5.15 -8.87
C PRO A 85 -9.49 5.96 -9.37
N TRP A 86 -8.52 5.24 -9.92
CA TRP A 86 -7.40 5.82 -10.66
C TRP A 86 -7.86 6.52 -11.94
N ALA A 87 -8.79 5.92 -12.70
CA ALA A 87 -9.44 6.52 -13.87
C ALA A 87 -8.51 6.95 -15.04
N GLN A 88 -7.33 6.36 -15.15
CA GLN A 88 -6.39 6.61 -16.27
C GLN A 88 -6.05 5.34 -17.07
N GLY A 89 -6.93 4.34 -17.05
CA GLY A 89 -6.69 3.05 -17.71
C GLY A 89 -5.71 2.17 -16.93
N PHE A 90 -4.77 1.55 -17.65
CA PHE A 90 -3.74 0.72 -17.05
C PHE A 90 -2.63 1.56 -16.43
N ASN A 91 -2.16 1.17 -15.24
CA ASN A 91 -0.99 1.78 -14.65
C ASN A 91 0.28 1.27 -15.36
N VAL A 92 0.82 2.12 -16.24
CA VAL A 92 2.06 1.88 -16.99
C VAL A 92 3.26 2.59 -16.37
N GLY A 93 3.16 2.99 -15.09
CA GLY A 93 4.20 3.71 -14.37
C GLY A 93 4.10 5.23 -14.44
N PRO A 94 5.05 5.94 -13.80
CA PRO A 94 4.97 7.38 -13.56
C PRO A 94 5.39 8.21 -14.78
N LYS A 95 4.61 8.13 -15.87
CA LYS A 95 4.76 9.01 -17.03
C LYS A 95 4.25 10.41 -16.68
N ASP A 96 4.81 11.45 -17.30
CA ASP A 96 4.49 12.85 -16.98
C ASP A 96 2.99 13.15 -16.96
N HIS A 97 2.26 12.75 -18.00
CA HIS A 97 0.81 12.94 -18.07
C HIS A 97 0.05 12.19 -16.97
N ILE A 98 0.52 11.00 -16.59
CA ILE A 98 -0.08 10.18 -15.54
C ILE A 98 0.09 10.85 -14.18
N VAL A 99 1.31 11.33 -13.90
CA VAL A 99 1.63 12.03 -12.65
C VAL A 99 0.87 13.34 -12.57
N GLN A 100 0.80 14.11 -13.66
CA GLN A 100 0.04 15.36 -13.71
C GLN A 100 -1.45 15.13 -13.42
N ASN A 101 -2.07 14.13 -14.05
CA ASN A 101 -3.47 13.78 -13.80
C ASN A 101 -3.73 13.37 -12.34
N LEU A 102 -2.79 12.71 -11.67
CA LEU A 102 -2.90 12.40 -10.24
C LEU A 102 -2.91 13.66 -9.38
N VAL A 103 -1.98 14.58 -9.65
CA VAL A 103 -1.90 15.88 -8.97
C VAL A 103 -3.21 16.65 -9.15
N ASP A 104 -3.70 16.73 -10.39
CA ASP A 104 -4.95 17.42 -10.71
C ASP A 104 -6.15 16.76 -10.03
N THR A 105 -6.17 15.43 -9.97
CA THR A 105 -7.22 14.67 -9.26
C THR A 105 -7.20 14.98 -7.77
N VAL A 106 -6.05 14.95 -7.11
CA VAL A 106 -5.95 15.27 -5.67
C VAL A 106 -6.43 16.69 -5.40
N ASN A 107 -5.96 17.67 -6.18
CA ASN A 107 -6.38 19.07 -6.05
C ASN A 107 -7.89 19.24 -6.23
N ARG A 108 -8.46 18.59 -7.24
CA ARG A 108 -9.90 18.60 -7.50
C ARG A 108 -10.67 17.98 -6.34
N LEU A 109 -10.27 16.80 -5.86
CA LEU A 109 -10.94 16.11 -4.76
C LEU A 109 -10.90 16.92 -3.46
N LYS A 110 -9.75 17.49 -3.12
CA LYS A 110 -9.66 18.35 -1.93
C LYS A 110 -10.54 19.58 -2.07
N LYS A 111 -10.60 20.20 -3.25
CA LYS A 111 -11.47 21.37 -3.50
C LYS A 111 -12.96 21.02 -3.39
N GLU A 112 -13.38 19.90 -3.96
CA GLU A 112 -14.78 19.44 -3.94
C GLU A 112 -15.24 19.07 -2.53
N HIS A 113 -14.43 18.30 -1.80
CA HIS A 113 -14.79 17.77 -0.48
C HIS A 113 -14.43 18.68 0.68
N LYS A 114 -13.55 19.67 0.47
CA LYS A 114 -12.96 20.52 1.51
C LYS A 114 -12.28 19.71 2.63
N LYS A 115 -11.76 18.53 2.27
CA LYS A 115 -11.08 17.58 3.15
C LYS A 115 -9.81 17.09 2.46
N ARG A 116 -8.79 16.75 3.24
CA ARG A 116 -7.58 16.11 2.71
C ARG A 116 -7.92 14.71 2.16
N VAL A 117 -7.15 14.28 1.17
CA VAL A 117 -7.36 13.01 0.45
C VAL A 117 -6.53 11.90 1.09
N SER A 118 -7.12 10.76 1.39
CA SER A 118 -6.36 9.56 1.74
C SER A 118 -5.98 8.79 0.48
N LEU A 119 -4.75 8.29 0.41
CA LEU A 119 -4.27 7.51 -0.73
C LEU A 119 -4.14 6.04 -0.34
N ILE A 120 -4.69 5.15 -1.17
CA ILE A 120 -4.40 3.72 -1.09
C ILE A 120 -3.68 3.33 -2.36
N GLY A 121 -2.51 2.72 -2.25
CA GLY A 121 -1.77 2.24 -3.42
C GLY A 121 -1.33 0.80 -3.28
N TRP A 122 -1.51 0.03 -4.34
CA TRP A 122 -1.08 -1.37 -4.41
C TRP A 122 0.15 -1.48 -5.29
N SER A 123 1.18 -2.18 -4.83
CA SER A 123 2.40 -2.42 -5.60
C SER A 123 3.00 -1.09 -6.06
N LEU A 124 3.31 -0.93 -7.36
CA LEU A 124 3.76 0.36 -7.93
C LEU A 124 2.83 1.54 -7.62
N GLY A 125 1.51 1.33 -7.57
CA GLY A 125 0.55 2.37 -7.19
C GLY A 125 0.80 2.92 -5.79
N GLY A 126 1.33 2.11 -4.86
CA GLY A 126 1.73 2.57 -3.53
C GLY A 126 3.02 3.37 -3.52
N SER A 127 4.02 3.01 -4.34
CA SER A 127 5.22 3.84 -4.51
C SER A 127 4.86 5.22 -5.09
N MET A 128 3.94 5.25 -6.07
CA MET A 128 3.42 6.51 -6.63
C MET A 128 2.58 7.30 -5.61
N ALA A 129 1.75 6.64 -4.80
CA ALA A 129 0.98 7.28 -3.73
C ALA A 129 1.89 7.94 -2.68
N ARG A 130 3.01 7.28 -2.31
CA ARG A 130 4.01 7.84 -1.40
C ARG A 130 4.69 9.07 -1.98
N ALA A 131 5.15 8.99 -3.23
CA ALA A 131 5.76 10.13 -3.93
C ALA A 131 4.79 11.33 -3.98
N LEU A 132 3.52 11.07 -4.30
CA LEU A 132 2.47 12.09 -4.33
C LEU A 132 2.24 12.72 -2.95
N ALA A 133 2.19 11.91 -1.89
CA ALA A 133 2.04 12.40 -0.52
C ALA A 133 3.25 13.17 0.00
N ASN A 134 4.46 12.81 -0.43
CA ASN A 134 5.66 13.59 -0.13
C ASN A 134 5.63 14.97 -0.81
N ARG A 135 5.12 15.04 -2.05
CA ARG A 135 5.03 16.27 -2.84
C ARG A 135 3.87 17.19 -2.44
N MET A 136 2.78 16.64 -1.92
CA MET A 136 1.55 17.36 -1.58
C MET A 136 1.09 17.10 -0.13
N PRO A 137 1.95 17.29 0.88
CA PRO A 137 1.65 16.87 2.27
C PRO A 137 0.47 17.61 2.89
N ASP A 138 0.16 18.82 2.41
CA ASP A 138 -0.99 19.60 2.91
C ASP A 138 -2.33 19.17 2.31
N GLU A 139 -2.30 18.42 1.20
CA GLU A 139 -3.48 17.93 0.50
C GLU A 139 -3.81 16.47 0.86
N ILE A 140 -2.81 15.72 1.37
CA ILE A 140 -2.94 14.31 1.71
C ILE A 140 -3.17 14.10 3.20
N ARG A 141 -4.17 13.27 3.54
CA ARG A 141 -4.52 12.89 4.90
C ARG A 141 -3.63 11.78 5.44
N SER A 142 -3.50 10.70 4.67
CA SER A 142 -2.73 9.51 5.02
C SER A 142 -2.44 8.67 3.77
N VAL A 143 -1.48 7.75 3.88
CA VAL A 143 -1.14 6.79 2.82
C VAL A 143 -1.22 5.37 3.37
N ILE A 144 -1.94 4.49 2.67
CA ILE A 144 -1.95 3.05 2.93
C ILE A 144 -1.36 2.34 1.71
N THR A 145 -0.39 1.47 1.91
CA THR A 145 0.26 0.72 0.83
C THR A 145 0.06 -0.78 0.98
N LEU A 146 -0.13 -1.49 -0.14
CA LEU A 146 -0.34 -2.94 -0.18
C LEU A 146 0.79 -3.58 -0.99
N GLY A 147 1.68 -4.34 -0.34
CA GLY A 147 2.78 -5.05 -1.01
C GLY A 147 3.66 -4.14 -1.89
N SER A 148 3.80 -2.86 -1.52
CA SER A 148 4.49 -1.86 -2.33
C SER A 148 5.97 -1.79 -2.00
N PRO A 149 6.88 -1.65 -2.98
CA PRO A 149 8.28 -1.44 -2.69
C PRO A 149 8.52 0.01 -2.24
N HIS A 150 9.15 0.16 -1.06
CA HIS A 150 9.51 1.44 -0.46
C HIS A 150 11.00 1.75 -0.51
N GLY A 151 11.83 0.76 -0.82
CA GLY A 151 13.28 0.84 -0.89
C GLY A 151 13.89 -0.47 -1.37
N GLY A 152 15.22 -0.58 -1.27
CA GLY A 152 15.97 -1.73 -1.79
C GLY A 152 16.23 -1.65 -3.30
N ASP A 153 16.97 -2.64 -3.82
CA ASP A 153 17.28 -2.73 -5.25
C ASP A 153 15.99 -2.97 -6.07
N PRO A 154 15.67 -2.11 -7.05
CA PRO A 154 14.53 -2.27 -7.96
C PRO A 154 14.47 -3.61 -8.68
N ARG A 155 15.57 -4.35 -8.79
CA ARG A 155 15.64 -5.67 -9.42
C ARG A 155 15.21 -6.81 -8.50
N HIS A 156 14.94 -6.54 -7.22
CA HIS A 156 14.46 -7.54 -6.26
C HIS A 156 12.92 -7.68 -6.22
N THR A 157 12.26 -7.37 -7.34
CA THR A 157 10.86 -7.74 -7.60
C THR A 157 10.76 -8.59 -8.86
N ASN A 158 9.84 -9.55 -8.91
CA ASN A 158 9.57 -10.31 -10.14
C ASN A 158 8.95 -9.43 -11.26
N ALA A 159 8.55 -8.18 -10.96
CA ALA A 159 7.86 -7.28 -11.89
C ALA A 159 8.78 -6.27 -12.62
N TRP A 160 10.08 -6.18 -12.32
CA TRP A 160 10.94 -5.10 -12.85
C TRP A 160 11.03 -5.09 -14.38
N ARG A 161 11.10 -6.27 -15.02
CA ARG A 161 11.14 -6.38 -16.50
C ARG A 161 9.85 -5.86 -17.14
N VAL A 162 8.72 -6.16 -16.51
CA VAL A 162 7.42 -5.67 -16.95
C VAL A 162 7.37 -4.15 -16.78
N PHE A 163 7.92 -3.64 -15.67
CA PHE A 163 7.98 -2.20 -15.41
C PHE A 163 8.73 -1.48 -16.53
N GLU A 164 9.95 -1.91 -16.84
CA GLU A 164 10.77 -1.26 -17.87
C GLU A 164 10.10 -1.34 -19.25
N LEU A 165 9.49 -2.49 -19.56
CA LEU A 165 8.81 -2.69 -20.84
C LEU A 165 7.62 -1.74 -21.05
N VAL A 166 6.76 -1.56 -20.03
CA VAL A 166 5.51 -0.77 -20.20
C VAL A 166 5.68 0.71 -19.90
N SER A 167 6.62 1.05 -19.00
CA SER A 167 6.91 2.44 -18.63
C SER A 167 7.90 3.09 -19.60
N GLY A 168 8.82 2.32 -20.19
CA GLY A 168 9.97 2.85 -20.91
C GLY A 168 11.04 3.47 -19.99
N LEU A 169 10.86 3.39 -18.68
CA LEU A 169 11.79 3.88 -17.67
C LEU A 169 12.68 2.73 -17.20
N LYS A 170 13.91 3.04 -16.82
CA LYS A 170 14.80 2.04 -16.21
C LYS A 170 14.43 1.88 -14.73
N ALA A 171 14.30 0.63 -14.27
CA ALA A 171 13.95 0.36 -12.88
C ALA A 171 15.07 0.85 -11.93
N ASP A 172 16.31 0.81 -12.39
CA ASP A 172 17.51 1.23 -11.64
C ASP A 172 17.91 2.70 -11.83
N ASP A 173 17.06 3.52 -12.45
CA ASP A 173 17.27 4.97 -12.53
C ASP A 173 17.32 5.58 -11.11
N PRO A 174 18.46 6.16 -10.67
CA PRO A 174 18.60 6.67 -9.32
C PRO A 174 17.65 7.83 -9.00
N ALA A 175 17.33 8.68 -9.97
CA ALA A 175 16.45 9.83 -9.76
C ALA A 175 15.00 9.36 -9.55
N LEU A 176 14.55 8.43 -10.40
CA LEU A 176 13.23 7.82 -10.26
C LEU A 176 13.11 7.03 -8.95
N HIS A 177 14.14 6.26 -8.59
CA HIS A 177 14.17 5.50 -7.35
C HIS A 177 14.08 6.43 -6.14
N ALA A 178 14.85 7.52 -6.12
CA ALA A 178 14.81 8.51 -5.04
C ALA A 178 13.40 9.12 -4.87
N GLU A 179 12.73 9.47 -5.97
CA GLU A 179 11.37 10.02 -5.95
C GLU A 179 10.35 9.00 -5.42
N LEU A 180 10.38 7.75 -5.91
CA LEU A 180 9.43 6.70 -5.52
C LEU A 180 9.66 6.14 -4.12
N THR A 181 10.87 6.31 -3.57
CA THR A 181 11.25 5.82 -2.23
C THR A 181 11.19 6.91 -1.16
N ALA A 182 11.06 8.18 -1.55
CA ALA A 182 11.00 9.31 -0.64
C ALA A 182 9.92 9.12 0.45
N PRO A 183 10.27 9.31 1.74
CA PRO A 183 9.32 9.10 2.83
C PRO A 183 8.28 10.24 2.88
N PRO A 184 6.97 9.93 2.95
CA PRO A 184 5.93 10.96 2.99
C PRO A 184 5.80 11.59 4.38
N LYS A 185 5.54 12.90 4.46
CA LYS A 185 5.41 13.64 5.75
C LYS A 185 4.05 13.47 6.45
N VAL A 186 3.29 12.46 6.08
CA VAL A 186 1.93 12.17 6.56
C VAL A 186 1.88 10.76 7.15
N PRO A 187 0.85 10.44 7.96
CA PRO A 187 0.67 9.07 8.45
C PRO A 187 0.70 8.03 7.33
N MET A 188 1.49 6.98 7.53
CA MET A 188 1.71 5.92 6.55
C MET A 188 1.56 4.54 7.18
N THR A 189 0.66 3.74 6.63
CA THR A 189 0.55 2.32 6.97
C THR A 189 1.03 1.48 5.79
N SER A 190 1.99 0.59 6.01
CA SER A 190 2.31 -0.44 5.03
C SER A 190 1.74 -1.79 5.44
N ILE A 191 0.88 -2.34 4.59
CA ILE A 191 0.34 -3.69 4.72
C ILE A 191 1.14 -4.58 3.77
N LEU A 192 1.79 -5.60 4.34
CA LEU A 192 2.70 -6.49 3.61
C LEU A 192 2.43 -7.94 3.98
N SER A 193 2.93 -8.86 3.16
CA SER A 193 2.93 -10.28 3.49
C SER A 193 4.30 -10.90 3.23
N LYS A 194 4.78 -11.73 4.15
CA LYS A 194 5.96 -12.55 3.92
C LYS A 194 5.73 -13.62 2.85
N THR A 195 4.47 -13.90 2.49
CA THR A 195 4.12 -14.82 1.38
C THR A 195 3.88 -14.11 0.05
N ASP A 196 4.29 -12.85 -0.08
CA ASP A 196 4.24 -12.10 -1.34
C ASP A 196 5.20 -12.71 -2.37
N GLY A 197 4.66 -13.18 -3.49
CA GLY A 197 5.41 -13.79 -4.57
C GLY A 197 5.95 -12.82 -5.62
N VAL A 198 5.64 -11.54 -5.53
CA VAL A 198 5.97 -10.52 -6.55
C VAL A 198 7.01 -9.52 -6.04
N VAL A 199 6.85 -9.04 -4.81
CA VAL A 199 7.73 -8.06 -4.16
C VAL A 199 8.33 -8.72 -2.93
N ALA A 200 9.65 -8.64 -2.79
CA ALA A 200 10.31 -9.09 -1.56
C ALA A 200 9.78 -8.27 -0.39
N TRP A 201 9.15 -8.92 0.60
CA TRP A 201 8.41 -8.23 1.67
C TRP A 201 9.25 -7.22 2.45
N GLN A 202 10.57 -7.41 2.53
CA GLN A 202 11.51 -6.50 3.17
C GLN A 202 11.53 -5.12 2.46
N MET A 203 11.27 -5.09 1.16
CA MET A 203 11.13 -3.84 0.41
C MET A 203 9.86 -3.08 0.79
N SER A 204 8.84 -3.76 1.32
CA SER A 204 7.61 -3.15 1.80
C SER A 204 7.65 -2.68 3.25
N LEU A 205 8.80 -2.79 3.92
CA LEU A 205 8.97 -2.24 5.25
C LEU A 205 9.14 -0.71 5.21
N THR A 206 8.40 -0.03 6.05
CA THR A 206 8.67 1.35 6.44
C THR A 206 9.68 1.38 7.59
N PRO A 207 10.56 2.40 7.65
CA PRO A 207 11.45 2.57 8.80
C PRO A 207 10.66 2.93 10.05
N GLU A 208 11.27 2.74 11.24
CA GLU A 208 10.68 3.21 12.48
C GLU A 208 10.51 4.72 12.45
N HIS A 209 9.27 5.16 12.67
CA HIS A 209 8.89 6.57 12.63
C HIS A 209 7.61 6.79 13.45
N PRO A 210 7.42 7.97 14.07
CA PRO A 210 6.23 8.26 14.87
C PRO A 210 4.91 8.23 14.10
N LEU A 211 4.94 8.34 12.77
CA LEU A 211 3.77 8.35 11.90
C LEU A 211 3.68 7.12 10.98
N TYR A 212 4.64 6.19 11.06
CA TYR A 212 4.65 5.01 10.19
C TYR A 212 4.40 3.74 10.99
N GLU A 213 3.85 2.73 10.30
CA GLU A 213 3.67 1.40 10.84
C GLU A 213 3.68 0.34 9.73
N ASN A 214 4.07 -0.88 10.10
CA ASN A 214 4.05 -2.05 9.23
C ASN A 214 3.07 -3.09 9.77
N ILE A 215 2.05 -3.48 9.01
CA ILE A 215 1.08 -4.52 9.37
C ILE A 215 1.36 -5.76 8.51
N GLU A 216 1.81 -6.86 9.11
CA GLU A 216 1.97 -8.12 8.40
C GLU A 216 0.63 -8.89 8.38
N VAL A 217 0.21 -9.30 7.19
CA VAL A 217 -0.94 -10.19 6.97
C VAL A 217 -0.50 -11.45 6.23
N SER A 218 -1.36 -12.48 6.23
CA SER A 218 -1.20 -13.63 5.34
C SER A 218 -2.03 -13.40 4.06
N ALA A 219 -1.35 -13.05 2.97
CA ALA A 219 -1.98 -12.78 1.68
C ALA A 219 -1.00 -13.08 0.53
N THR A 220 -1.52 -13.41 -0.65
CA THR A 220 -0.72 -13.32 -1.88
C THR A 220 -0.64 -11.87 -2.35
N HIS A 221 0.35 -11.53 -3.17
CA HIS A 221 0.46 -10.20 -3.75
C HIS A 221 -0.81 -9.82 -4.53
N LEU A 222 -1.31 -10.73 -5.38
CA LEU A 222 -2.46 -10.55 -6.26
C LEU A 222 -3.81 -10.66 -5.52
N GLY A 223 -3.82 -11.27 -4.34
CA GLY A 223 -5.00 -11.42 -3.48
C GLY A 223 -5.16 -10.31 -2.44
N MET A 224 -4.12 -9.52 -2.14
CA MET A 224 -4.17 -8.48 -1.10
C MET A 224 -5.36 -7.52 -1.24
N GLY A 225 -5.69 -7.10 -2.47
CA GLY A 225 -6.82 -6.18 -2.72
C GLY A 225 -8.20 -6.76 -2.36
N ALA A 226 -8.33 -8.08 -2.25
CA ALA A 226 -9.57 -8.78 -1.90
C ALA A 226 -9.49 -9.47 -0.51
N ASN A 227 -8.33 -9.47 0.12
CA ASN A 227 -8.10 -10.18 1.38
C ASN A 227 -8.88 -9.52 2.53
N PRO A 228 -9.73 -10.26 3.28
CA PRO A 228 -10.58 -9.68 4.31
C PRO A 228 -9.80 -9.01 5.46
N ALA A 229 -8.63 -9.54 5.82
CA ALA A 229 -7.80 -8.94 6.86
C ALA A 229 -7.25 -7.59 6.40
N VAL A 230 -6.77 -7.52 5.15
CA VAL A 230 -6.31 -6.26 4.52
C VAL A 230 -7.42 -5.24 4.48
N LEU A 231 -8.60 -5.63 3.98
CA LEU A 231 -9.76 -4.75 3.86
C LEU A 231 -10.22 -4.18 5.20
N TRP A 232 -10.24 -5.00 6.24
CA TRP A 232 -10.55 -4.54 7.59
C TRP A 232 -9.48 -3.58 8.13
N ALA A 233 -8.19 -3.88 7.92
CA ALA A 233 -7.12 -2.99 8.32
C ALA A 233 -7.22 -1.63 7.61
N ILE A 234 -7.49 -1.61 6.30
CA ILE A 234 -7.73 -0.36 5.55
C ILE A 234 -8.84 0.48 6.22
N ALA A 235 -10.00 -0.11 6.49
CA ALA A 235 -11.12 0.58 7.11
C ALA A 235 -10.76 1.14 8.50
N ASP A 236 -10.10 0.33 9.33
CA ASP A 236 -9.65 0.73 10.66
C ASP A 236 -8.67 1.91 10.62
N ARG A 237 -7.69 1.87 9.71
CA ARG A 237 -6.73 2.98 9.52
C ARG A 237 -7.40 4.25 9.03
N LEU A 238 -8.31 4.14 8.05
CA LEU A 238 -9.02 5.29 7.50
C LEU A 238 -10.02 5.90 8.47
N SER A 239 -10.51 5.16 9.47
CA SER A 239 -11.47 5.71 10.45
C SER A 239 -10.84 6.69 11.46
N GLN A 240 -9.51 6.77 11.51
CA GLN A 240 -8.83 7.66 12.44
C GLN A 240 -9.00 9.12 12.04
N GLU A 241 -9.28 9.97 13.03
CA GLU A 241 -9.37 11.42 12.84
C GLU A 241 -8.00 12.05 12.52
N GLU A 242 -8.01 13.14 11.76
CA GLU A 242 -6.80 13.91 11.48
C GLU A 242 -6.16 14.43 12.77
N GLY A 243 -4.84 14.25 12.90
CA GLY A 243 -4.09 14.62 14.10
C GLY A 243 -4.15 13.62 15.24
N ASN A 244 -5.02 12.61 15.17
CA ASN A 244 -5.19 11.59 16.20
C ASN A 244 -4.65 10.22 15.77
N TRP A 245 -3.61 10.20 14.93
CA TRP A 245 -3.05 8.94 14.43
C TRP A 245 -2.48 8.08 15.56
N ARG A 246 -2.79 6.79 15.51
CA ARG A 246 -2.35 5.75 16.44
C ARG A 246 -2.00 4.48 15.67
N ARG A 247 -0.98 3.77 16.16
CA ARG A 247 -0.56 2.47 15.64
C ARG A 247 -1.68 1.42 15.77
N PHE A 248 -1.60 0.39 14.93
CA PHE A 248 -2.61 -0.65 14.80
C PHE A 248 -2.63 -1.50 16.06
N ASP A 249 -3.82 -1.68 16.61
CA ASP A 249 -4.00 -2.47 17.82
C ASP A 249 -3.92 -3.96 17.49
N ARG A 250 -2.82 -4.59 17.90
CA ARG A 250 -2.56 -6.04 17.71
C ARG A 250 -2.86 -6.86 18.96
N ASN A 251 -3.51 -6.30 19.97
CA ASN A 251 -3.75 -7.02 21.21
C ASN A 251 -4.71 -8.21 21.03
N GLY A 252 -4.50 -9.26 21.83
CA GLY A 252 -5.34 -10.46 21.84
C GLY A 252 -5.32 -11.22 20.51
N TRP A 253 -6.50 -11.62 20.02
CA TRP A 253 -6.64 -12.42 18.80
C TRP A 253 -6.19 -11.68 17.53
N ARG A 254 -6.18 -10.34 17.55
CA ARG A 254 -5.75 -9.53 16.41
C ARG A 254 -4.29 -9.80 16.06
N GLY A 255 -3.43 -10.04 17.05
CA GLY A 255 -2.01 -10.36 16.82
C GLY A 255 -1.77 -11.67 16.06
N VAL A 256 -2.76 -12.58 16.02
CA VAL A 256 -2.68 -13.82 15.24
C VAL A 256 -2.84 -13.54 13.74
N ILE A 257 -3.69 -12.57 13.40
CA ILE A 257 -4.05 -12.18 12.02
C ILE A 257 -3.12 -11.07 11.51
N TYR A 258 -2.88 -10.06 12.34
CA TYR A 258 -2.09 -8.86 12.09
C TYR A 258 -0.80 -8.95 12.89
N ARG A 259 0.22 -9.49 12.26
CA ARG A 259 1.49 -9.80 12.93
C ARG A 259 2.46 -8.63 12.86
N ASP A 260 3.48 -8.67 13.71
CA ASP A 260 4.64 -7.80 13.58
C ASP A 260 5.67 -8.39 12.61
N PRO A 261 6.01 -7.71 11.51
CA PRO A 261 7.00 -8.23 10.57
C PRO A 261 8.43 -8.26 11.11
N HIS A 262 8.73 -7.49 12.17
CA HIS A 262 10.05 -7.48 12.81
C HIS A 262 10.28 -8.69 13.73
N GLU A 263 9.21 -9.38 14.14
CA GLU A 263 9.31 -10.62 14.91
C GLU A 263 9.69 -11.80 13.99
N ARG A 264 10.84 -12.43 14.26
CA ARG A 264 11.28 -13.64 13.54
C ARG A 264 10.53 -14.86 14.07
N ARG A 265 10.04 -15.71 13.17
CA ARG A 265 9.36 -16.97 13.54
C ARG A 265 9.99 -18.17 12.85
N LEU A 266 9.85 -19.35 13.46
CA LEU A 266 10.25 -20.62 12.85
C LEU A 266 9.54 -20.88 11.51
N ALA A 267 8.29 -20.43 11.37
CA ALA A 267 7.54 -20.54 10.12
C ALA A 267 8.19 -19.74 8.97
N ASP A 268 8.89 -18.64 9.27
CA ASP A 268 9.60 -17.83 8.29
C ASP A 268 10.84 -18.57 7.72
N LEU A 269 11.26 -19.70 8.32
CA LEU A 269 12.31 -20.56 7.77
C LEU A 269 11.82 -21.45 6.63
N ILE A 270 10.51 -21.69 6.54
CA ILE A 270 9.89 -22.60 5.57
C ILE A 270 9.29 -21.82 4.39
N ALA A 271 8.88 -20.57 4.62
CA ALA A 271 8.46 -19.62 3.60
C ALA A 271 8.99 -18.21 3.97
N PRO A 272 10.19 -17.82 3.46
CA PRO A 272 10.89 -16.59 3.83
C PRO A 272 10.40 -15.34 3.12
#